data_AF-A0A965L6M9-F1
#
_entry.id   AF-A0A965L6M9-F1
#
_cell.length_a   1.000
_cell.length_b   1.000
_cell.length_c   1.000
_cell.angle_alpha   90.00
_cell.angle_beta   90.00
_cell.angle_gamma   90.00
#
_symmetry.space_group_name_H-M   'P 1'
#
loop_
_entity.id
_entity.type
_entity.pdbx_description
1 polymer ?
#
loop_
_entity_poly.entity_id
_entity_poly.type
_entity_poly.pdbx_seq_one_letter_code
_entity_poly.pdbx_strand_id
1 'polypeptide(L)'
;MSSYYLHLCGLKYRQAFVFCLNFWIEKCIFTKTVYKDMEKRWVENNHSDNTAIDRLAGELNVNRVIASLLIKRGIYTFDQAKDFFRPSILHLHDPFLMKDMELAINRINKAIA
;
A
#
# COMPACT_ATOMS: atom_id res chain seq x y z
N MET A 1 -20.58 -1.85 -61.09
CA MET A 1 -19.19 -1.37 -61.25
C MET A 1 -19.22 0.15 -61.34
N SER A 2 -18.22 0.83 -60.77
CA SER A 2 -18.11 2.30 -60.53
C SER A 2 -18.54 2.67 -59.10
N SER A 3 -17.68 2.89 -58.11
CA SER A 3 -16.46 3.71 -57.99
C SER A 3 -16.75 5.20 -57.81
N TYR A 4 -16.23 5.72 -56.69
CA TYR A 4 -16.04 7.12 -56.30
C TYR A 4 -17.31 7.92 -55.99
N TYR A 5 -17.39 8.44 -54.75
CA TYR A 5 -17.32 9.88 -54.47
C TYR A 5 -17.33 10.09 -52.95
N LEU A 6 -16.18 10.49 -52.41
CA LEU A 6 -16.11 11.43 -51.29
C LEU A 6 -16.88 12.71 -51.65
N HIS A 7 -17.10 13.56 -50.64
CA HIS A 7 -17.62 14.93 -50.70
C HIS A 7 -19.13 15.08 -50.55
N LEU A 8 -19.55 15.38 -49.33
CA LEU A 8 -20.06 16.71 -48.90
C LEU A 8 -20.36 16.59 -47.40
N CYS A 9 -19.43 16.97 -46.53
CA CYS A 9 -19.30 18.33 -45.99
C CYS A 9 -20.45 18.71 -45.03
N GLY A 10 -20.11 18.75 -43.73
CA GLY A 10 -20.59 19.78 -42.81
C GLY A 10 -22.01 19.68 -42.25
N LEU A 11 -22.12 19.94 -40.95
CA LEU A 11 -23.34 20.39 -40.25
C LEU A 11 -24.43 19.35 -39.92
N LYS A 12 -24.08 18.27 -39.21
CA LYS A 12 -25.03 17.62 -38.27
C LYS A 12 -24.45 17.29 -36.89
N TYR A 13 -23.40 18.01 -36.47
CA TYR A 13 -22.83 17.95 -35.11
C TYR A 13 -23.39 19.04 -34.19
N ARG A 14 -24.72 19.16 -34.10
CA ARG A 14 -25.32 20.09 -33.11
C ARG A 14 -26.62 19.62 -32.44
N GLN A 15 -27.10 18.41 -32.75
CA GLN A 15 -28.30 17.83 -32.11
C GLN A 15 -28.03 16.47 -31.44
N ALA A 16 -26.85 15.85 -31.63
CA ALA A 16 -26.49 14.60 -30.95
C ALA A 16 -25.84 14.80 -29.57
N PHE A 17 -25.52 16.04 -29.17
CA PHE A 17 -24.81 16.31 -27.93
C PHE A 17 -25.74 16.34 -26.70
N VAL A 18 -27.01 16.71 -26.88
CA VAL A 18 -27.96 16.83 -25.75
C VAL A 18 -28.62 15.49 -25.40
N PHE A 19 -28.71 14.54 -26.35
CA PHE A 19 -29.31 13.24 -26.09
C PHE A 19 -28.31 12.22 -25.50
N CYS A 20 -27.02 12.33 -25.83
CA CYS A 20 -25.98 11.48 -25.24
C CYS A 20 -25.56 11.94 -23.83
N LEU A 21 -25.61 13.25 -23.55
CA LEU A 21 -25.22 13.79 -22.24
C LEU A 21 -26.26 13.45 -21.14
N ASN A 22 -27.55 13.37 -21.47
CA ASN A 22 -28.58 13.02 -20.49
C ASN A 22 -28.71 11.50 -20.25
N PHE A 23 -28.28 10.65 -21.19
CA PHE A 23 -28.31 9.19 -21.01
C PHE A 23 -27.03 8.62 -20.36
N TRP A 24 -25.91 9.35 -20.43
CA TRP A 24 -24.65 8.93 -19.78
C TRP A 24 -24.52 9.39 -18.31
N ILE A 25 -25.34 10.35 -17.87
CA ILE A 25 -25.36 10.80 -16.47
C ILE A 25 -26.18 9.86 -15.56
N GLU A 26 -27.32 9.33 -16.02
CA GLU A 26 -28.15 8.45 -15.19
C GLU A 26 -27.53 7.07 -14.94
N LYS A 27 -26.72 6.55 -15.88
CA LYS A 27 -26.03 5.26 -15.74
C LYS A 27 -24.73 5.32 -14.92
N CYS A 28 -24.21 6.52 -14.62
CA CYS A 28 -23.01 6.68 -13.79
C CYS A 28 -23.31 6.88 -12.30
N ILE A 29 -24.56 7.16 -11.91
CA ILE A 29 -24.93 7.34 -10.49
C ILE A 29 -25.21 5.98 -9.81
N PHE A 30 -25.49 4.91 -10.57
CA PHE A 30 -25.88 3.60 -10.03
C PHE A 30 -24.72 2.61 -9.77
N THR A 31 -23.46 3.04 -9.77
CA THR A 31 -22.34 2.20 -9.27
C THR A 31 -21.67 2.76 -8.02
N LYS A 32 -22.17 3.87 -7.45
CA LYS A 32 -21.62 4.48 -6.23
C LYS A 32 -22.22 3.97 -4.91
N THR A 33 -23.00 2.89 -4.91
CA THR A 33 -23.71 2.41 -3.70
C THR A 33 -23.36 0.98 -3.27
N VAL A 34 -22.15 0.49 -3.57
CA VAL A 34 -21.63 -0.77 -2.97
C VAL A 34 -20.14 -0.66 -2.60
N TYR A 35 -19.69 0.49 -2.09
CA TYR A 35 -18.50 0.51 -1.24
C TYR A 35 -18.98 0.84 0.17
N LYS A 36 -19.23 -0.21 0.94
CA LYS A 36 -19.53 -0.11 2.36
C LYS A 36 -18.28 0.45 3.03
N ASP A 37 -18.34 1.68 3.51
CA ASP A 37 -17.28 2.23 4.35
C ASP A 37 -17.11 1.28 5.54
N MET A 38 -15.99 0.56 5.54
CA MET A 38 -15.62 -0.26 6.68
C MET A 38 -15.24 0.69 7.81
N GLU A 39 -16.05 0.75 8.87
CA GLU A 39 -15.70 1.46 10.09
C GLU A 39 -14.42 0.84 10.69
N LYS A 40 -13.30 1.53 10.52
CA LYS A 40 -12.00 1.11 11.06
C LYS A 40 -12.01 1.36 12.56
N ARG A 41 -12.05 0.29 13.34
CA ARG A 41 -11.96 0.34 14.81
C ARG A 41 -10.53 0.12 15.27
N TRP A 42 -9.88 1.18 15.73
CA TRP A 42 -8.60 1.07 16.43
C TRP A 42 -8.83 0.47 17.81
N VAL A 43 -8.25 -0.69 18.08
CA VAL A 43 -8.32 -1.35 19.39
C VAL A 43 -6.93 -1.31 20.00
N GLU A 44 -6.83 -0.80 21.22
CA GLU A 44 -5.58 -0.82 21.97
C GLU A 44 -5.29 -2.23 22.48
N ASN A 45 -4.10 -2.74 22.17
CA ASN A 45 -3.65 -4.01 22.74
C ASN A 45 -3.05 -3.75 24.13
N ASN A 46 -3.83 -4.05 25.18
CA ASN A 46 -3.49 -3.79 26.59
C ASN A 46 -2.81 -4.97 27.31
N HIS A 47 -2.43 -6.03 26.60
CA HIS A 47 -1.84 -7.22 27.23
C HIS A 47 -0.31 -7.12 27.28
N SER A 48 0.23 -6.42 28.28
CA SER A 48 1.67 -6.45 28.55
C SER A 48 1.93 -6.51 30.05
N ASP A 49 2.60 -7.58 30.49
CA ASP A 49 2.95 -7.81 31.88
C ASP A 49 3.88 -6.71 32.40
N ASN A 50 3.43 -5.97 33.40
CA ASN A 50 4.19 -4.86 33.98
C ASN A 50 5.57 -5.29 34.49
N THR A 51 5.68 -6.50 35.06
CA THR A 51 6.93 -7.05 35.57
C THR A 51 7.95 -7.32 34.46
N ALA A 52 7.52 -7.85 33.33
CA ALA A 52 8.38 -8.08 32.17
C ALA A 52 8.85 -6.75 31.57
N ILE A 53 7.98 -5.74 31.52
CA ILE A 53 8.31 -4.39 31.06
C ILE A 53 9.41 -3.78 31.93
N ASP A 54 9.24 -3.81 33.25
CA ASP A 54 10.16 -3.17 34.18
C ASP A 54 11.53 -3.88 34.17
N ARG A 55 11.56 -5.22 34.04
CA ARG A 55 12.79 -5.98 33.85
C ARG A 55 13.53 -5.58 32.57
N LEU A 56 12.83 -5.59 31.43
CA LEU A 56 13.42 -5.28 30.13
C LEU A 56 13.86 -3.81 30.04
N ALA A 57 13.11 -2.89 30.66
CA ALA A 57 13.47 -1.48 30.76
C ALA A 57 14.77 -1.29 31.56
N GLY A 58 14.94 -2.02 32.66
CA GLY A 58 16.17 -2.01 33.46
C GLY A 58 17.37 -2.59 32.72
N GLU A 59 17.21 -3.73 32.04
CA GLU A 59 18.28 -4.40 31.28
C GLU A 59 18.80 -3.53 30.11
N LEU A 60 17.90 -2.90 29.36
CA LEU A 60 18.25 -2.06 28.21
C LEU A 60 18.52 -0.59 28.59
N ASN A 61 18.25 -0.20 29.83
CA ASN A 61 18.27 1.19 30.31
C ASN A 61 17.44 2.14 29.41
N VAL A 62 16.21 1.73 29.07
CA VAL A 62 15.29 2.46 28.20
C VAL A 62 14.00 2.84 28.92
N ASN A 63 13.24 3.78 28.34
CA ASN A 63 11.94 4.17 28.86
C ASN A 63 10.97 2.97 28.85
N ARG A 64 10.14 2.88 29.90
CA ARG A 64 9.05 1.90 30.06
C ARG A 64 8.14 1.78 28.82
N VAL A 65 7.90 2.89 28.12
CA VAL A 65 7.12 2.90 26.88
C VAL A 65 7.80 2.10 25.76
N ILE A 66 9.13 2.18 25.65
CA ILE A 66 9.89 1.41 24.65
C ILE A 66 9.88 -0.08 25.02
N ALA A 67 10.10 -0.40 26.29
CA ALA A 67 10.05 -1.78 26.77
C ALA A 67 8.65 -2.42 26.55
N SER A 68 7.57 -1.67 26.76
CA SER A 68 6.21 -2.17 26.49
C SER A 68 5.97 -2.42 25.00
N LEU A 69 6.51 -1.57 24.11
CA LEU A 69 6.44 -1.79 22.67
C LEU A 69 7.23 -3.02 22.22
N LEU A 70 8.38 -3.29 22.83
CA LEU A 70 9.20 -4.48 22.53
C LEU A 70 8.45 -5.76 22.92
N ILE A 71 7.84 -5.79 24.10
CA ILE A 71 7.04 -6.94 24.56
C ILE A 71 5.82 -7.16 23.66
N LYS A 72 5.13 -6.10 23.25
CA LYS A 72 4.01 -6.19 22.28
C LYS A 72 4.45 -6.75 20.92
N ARG A 73 5.73 -6.59 20.55
CA ARG A 73 6.33 -7.17 19.34
C ARG A 73 6.83 -8.61 19.53
N GLY A 74 6.73 -9.18 20.73
CA GLY A 74 7.20 -10.54 21.04
C GLY A 74 8.69 -10.62 21.40
N ILE A 75 9.33 -9.51 21.77
CA ILE A 75 10.72 -9.44 22.20
C ILE A 75 10.75 -9.40 23.74
N TYR A 76 11.36 -10.42 24.36
CA TYR A 76 11.35 -10.59 25.82
C TYR A 76 12.74 -10.57 26.47
N THR A 77 13.80 -10.60 25.66
CA THR A 77 15.19 -10.75 26.09
C THR A 77 16.05 -9.61 25.59
N PHE A 78 17.13 -9.32 26.31
CA PHE A 78 18.12 -8.32 25.95
C PHE A 78 18.73 -8.56 24.56
N ASP A 79 19.12 -9.81 24.25
CA ASP A 79 19.77 -10.14 22.98
C ASP A 79 18.83 -9.94 21.79
N GLN A 80 17.57 -10.38 21.90
CA GLN A 80 16.55 -10.14 20.88
C GLN A 80 16.32 -8.63 20.65
N ALA A 81 16.30 -7.83 21.73
CA ALA A 81 16.17 -6.39 21.60
C ALA A 81 17.40 -5.76 20.93
N LYS A 82 18.60 -6.24 21.27
CA LYS A 82 19.85 -5.80 20.64
C LYS A 82 19.86 -6.10 19.14
N ASP A 83 19.49 -7.32 18.75
CA ASP A 83 19.42 -7.74 17.35
C ASP A 83 18.34 -6.96 16.58
N PHE A 84 17.22 -6.64 17.23
CA PHE A 84 16.16 -5.83 16.64
C PHE A 84 16.61 -4.39 16.37
N PHE A 85 17.33 -3.75 17.30
CA PHE A 85 17.84 -2.39 17.10
C PHE A 85 19.07 -2.35 16.18
N ARG A 86 19.84 -3.45 16.13
CA ARG A 86 21.09 -3.56 15.37
C ARG A 86 21.12 -4.83 14.51
N PRO A 87 20.26 -4.93 13.49
CA PRO A 87 20.29 -6.07 12.59
C PRO A 87 21.63 -6.10 11.83
N SER A 88 22.24 -7.28 11.77
CA SER A 88 23.44 -7.49 10.96
C SER A 88 23.07 -7.67 9.48
N ILE A 89 23.98 -7.33 8.57
CA ILE A 89 23.78 -7.56 7.12
C ILE A 89 23.59 -9.05 6.79
N LEU A 90 24.17 -9.94 7.61
CA LEU A 90 24.08 -11.39 7.47
C LEU A 90 22.67 -11.92 7.75
N HIS A 91 21.83 -11.15 8.45
CA HIS A 91 20.44 -11.50 8.73
C HIS A 91 19.47 -10.99 7.64
N LEU A 92 19.97 -10.35 6.58
CA LEU A 92 19.15 -9.87 5.48
C LEU A 92 18.79 -11.01 4.52
N HIS A 93 17.51 -11.10 4.14
CA HIS A 93 17.06 -12.03 3.11
C HIS A 93 17.68 -11.70 1.74
N ASP A 94 17.88 -12.72 0.91
CA ASP A 94 18.34 -12.54 -0.47
C ASP A 94 17.36 -11.62 -1.24
N PRO A 95 17.82 -10.47 -1.77
CA PRO A 95 16.98 -9.57 -2.55
C PRO A 95 16.28 -10.24 -3.73
N PHE A 96 16.91 -11.25 -4.35
CA PHE A 96 16.33 -11.95 -5.51
C PHE A 96 15.12 -12.81 -5.15
N LEU A 97 14.90 -13.12 -3.87
CA LEU A 97 13.70 -13.80 -3.41
C LEU A 97 12.47 -12.87 -3.40
N MET A 98 12.67 -11.56 -3.44
CA MET A 98 11.57 -10.60 -3.51
C MET A 98 10.94 -10.57 -4.90
N LYS A 99 9.62 -10.45 -4.93
CA LYS A 99 8.85 -10.39 -6.17
C LYS A 99 9.35 -9.25 -7.08
N ASP A 100 9.56 -9.57 -8.35
CA ASP A 100 9.94 -8.65 -9.43
C ASP A 100 11.33 -7.98 -9.29
N MET A 101 12.24 -8.55 -8.48
CA MET A 101 13.59 -8.00 -8.31
C MET A 101 14.39 -7.94 -9.63
N GLU A 102 14.33 -9.01 -10.44
CA GLU A 102 15.01 -9.07 -11.73
C GLU A 102 14.49 -8.01 -12.73
N LEU A 103 13.18 -7.77 -12.75
CA LEU A 103 12.56 -6.75 -13.61
C LEU A 103 13.02 -5.34 -13.23
N ALA A 104 13.18 -5.07 -11.94
CA ALA A 104 13.69 -3.79 -11.45
C ALA A 104 15.13 -3.55 -11.94
N ILE A 105 16.00 -4.54 -11.81
CA ILE A 105 17.41 -4.46 -12.26
C ILE A 105 17.47 -4.22 -13.77
N ASN A 106 16.68 -4.95 -14.56
CA ASN A 106 16.62 -4.77 -16.01
C ASN A 106 16.19 -3.36 -16.43
N ARG A 107 15.23 -2.75 -15.72
CA ARG A 107 14.80 -1.37 -15.99
C ARG A 107 15.90 -0.35 -15.70
N ILE A 108 16.62 -0.54 -14.59
CA ILE A 108 17.74 0.35 -14.20
C ILE A 108 18.86 0.26 -15.25
N ASN A 109 19.29 -0.94 -15.60
CA ASN A 109 20.35 -1.15 -16.58
C ASN A 109 19.99 -0.53 -17.95
N LYS A 110 18.73 -0.64 -18.37
CA LYS A 110 18.25 -0.02 -19.62
C LYS A 110 18.21 1.51 -19.57
N ALA A 111 18.03 2.12 -18.40
CA ALA A 111 17.98 3.57 -18.26
C ALA A 111 19.38 4.21 -18.17
N ILE A 112 20.38 3.44 -17.74
CA ILE A 112 21.77 3.88 -17.65
C ILE A 112 22.51 3.74 -19.00
N ALA A 113 22.17 2.70 -19.78
CA ALA A 113 22.73 2.45 -21.11
C ALA A 113 22.18 3.42 -22.17
#